data_AF-A0A349Z0Y6-F1
#
_entry.id   AF-A0A349Z0Y6-F1
#
_cell.length_a   1.000
_cell.length_b   1.000
_cell.length_c   1.000
_cell.angle_alpha   90.00
_cell.angle_beta   90.00
_cell.angle_gamma   90.00
#
_symmetry.space_group_name_H-M   'P 1'
#
loop_
_entity.id
_entity.type
_entity.pdbx_description
1 polymer ?
#
loop_
_entity_poly.entity_id
_entity_poly.type
_entity_poly.pdbx_seq_one_letter_code
_entity_poly.pdbx_strand_id
1 'polypeptide(L)'
;MYESYYGLNSKPFQLTPDPAFFFASKWHKRAMSYLQYGLSQAEGFIVITGDIGTGKTTIANSLLADMEDDIVAAQIVTPKLSPDELVKMVAAKFEIDVAGKSKADILKDFESYLFTLSAQGRRALLLVDEAQNLPLETIEELR
;
A
#
# COMPACT_ATOMS: atom_id res chain seq x y z
N MET A 1 26.52 -21.49 11.65
CA MET A 1 28.00 -21.51 11.59
C MET A 1 28.55 -20.09 11.72
N TYR A 2 27.95 -19.10 11.03
CA TYR A 2 28.24 -17.68 11.22
C TYR A 2 27.59 -17.14 12.51
N GLU A 3 26.35 -17.55 12.77
CA GLU A 3 25.53 -17.10 13.90
C GLU A 3 26.15 -17.54 15.23
N SER A 4 26.53 -18.82 15.34
CA SER A 4 27.19 -19.40 16.51
C SER A 4 28.58 -18.81 16.75
N TYR A 5 29.30 -18.43 15.70
CA TYR A 5 30.64 -17.84 15.78
C TYR A 5 30.61 -16.39 16.26
N TYR A 6 29.61 -15.60 15.83
CA TYR A 6 29.46 -14.20 16.21
C TYR A 6 28.44 -13.96 17.35
N GLY A 7 27.83 -15.01 17.89
CA GLY A 7 26.81 -14.89 18.95
C GLY A 7 25.51 -14.24 18.50
N LEU A 8 25.13 -14.38 17.22
CA LEU A 8 23.91 -13.82 16.66
C LEU A 8 22.73 -14.76 16.88
N ASN A 9 21.56 -14.19 17.20
CA ASN A 9 20.30 -14.94 17.37
C ASN A 9 19.57 -15.22 16.05
N SER A 10 20.01 -14.60 14.95
CA SER A 10 19.44 -14.77 13.61
C SER A 10 20.50 -14.48 12.54
N LYS A 11 20.16 -14.77 11.28
CA LYS A 11 21.04 -14.46 10.13
C LYS A 11 21.14 -12.94 9.94
N PRO A 12 22.35 -12.35 9.90
CA PRO A 12 22.54 -10.89 9.82
C PRO A 12 22.22 -10.29 8.43
N PHE A 13 22.34 -11.09 7.36
CA PHE A 13 22.07 -10.64 5.98
C PHE A 13 21.08 -11.61 5.30
N GLN A 14 19.79 -11.38 5.53
CA GLN A 14 18.73 -12.13 4.87
C GLN A 14 18.36 -11.49 3.53
N LEU A 15 17.96 -12.31 2.55
CA LEU A 15 17.46 -11.81 1.26
C LEU A 15 16.14 -11.05 1.42
N THR A 16 15.34 -11.44 2.40
CA THR A 16 14.07 -10.81 2.72
C THR A 16 14.24 -9.95 3.98
N PRO A 17 13.79 -8.69 3.98
CA PRO A 17 13.83 -7.85 5.18
C PRO A 17 13.03 -8.47 6.33
N ASP A 18 13.60 -8.52 7.53
CA ASP A 18 12.93 -8.97 8.75
C ASP A 18 12.37 -7.75 9.52
N PRO A 19 11.03 -7.64 9.69
CA PRO A 19 10.40 -6.52 10.40
C PRO A 19 10.93 -6.33 11.83
N ALA A 20 11.39 -7.40 12.50
CA ALA A 20 11.92 -7.32 13.86
C ALA A 20 13.20 -6.46 13.96
N PHE A 21 13.89 -6.24 12.84
CA PHE A 21 15.09 -5.42 12.75
C PHE A 21 14.82 -4.00 12.21
N PHE A 22 13.56 -3.56 12.17
CA PHE A 22 13.23 -2.22 11.69
C PHE A 22 13.84 -1.13 12.59
N PHE A 23 14.78 -0.36 12.04
CA PHE A 23 15.31 0.84 12.68
C PHE A 23 14.54 2.08 12.21
N ALA A 24 13.65 2.58 13.06
CA ALA A 24 12.90 3.81 12.82
C ALA A 24 13.82 5.04 12.96
N SER A 25 14.59 5.34 11.92
CA SER A 25 15.40 6.55 11.82
C SER A 25 14.55 7.82 12.02
N LYS A 26 15.20 8.95 12.34
CA LYS A 26 14.49 10.24 12.49
C LYS A 26 13.65 10.59 11.26
N TRP A 27 14.14 10.24 10.07
CA TRP A 27 13.44 10.45 8.80
C TRP A 27 12.26 9.49 8.64
N HIS A 28 12.39 8.21 9.01
CA HIS A 28 11.29 7.25 8.99
C HIS A 28 10.16 7.66 9.92
N LYS A 29 10.48 8.09 11.14
CA LYS A 29 9.48 8.57 12.11
C LYS A 29 8.73 9.79 11.59
N ARG A 30 9.45 10.75 10.99
CA ARG A 30 8.84 11.94 10.40
C ARG A 30 7.92 11.59 9.23
N ALA A 31 8.36 10.71 8.32
CA ALA A 31 7.53 10.25 7.22
C ALA A 31 6.26 9.54 7.72
N MET A 32 6.39 8.65 8.70
CA MET A 32 5.24 7.97 9.32
C MET A 32 4.24 8.97 9.93
N SER A 33 4.72 9.97 10.69
CA SER A 33 3.83 10.99 11.26
C SER A 33 3.09 11.79 10.18
N TYR A 34 3.72 12.08 9.04
CA TYR A 34 3.02 12.72 7.91
C TYR A 34 1.97 11.80 7.28
N LEU A 35 2.27 10.51 7.11
CA LEU A 35 1.30 9.54 6.59
C LEU A 35 0.08 9.42 7.51
N GLN A 36 0.32 9.25 8.81
CA GLN A 36 -0.74 9.19 9.82
C GLN A 36 -1.57 10.48 9.83
N TYR A 37 -0.93 11.64 9.73
CA TYR A 37 -1.62 12.91 9.65
C TYR A 37 -2.49 13.00 8.37
N GLY A 38 -1.94 12.69 7.20
CA GLY A 38 -2.70 12.73 5.94
C GLY A 38 -3.90 11.77 5.95
N LEU A 39 -3.72 10.57 6.51
CA LEU A 39 -4.82 9.63 6.72
C LEU A 39 -5.87 10.17 7.70
N SER A 40 -5.47 10.84 8.78
CA SER A 40 -6.41 11.44 9.75
C SER A 40 -7.24 12.58 9.12
N GLN A 41 -6.67 13.31 8.16
CA GLN A 41 -7.35 14.37 7.43
C GLN A 41 -8.20 13.88 6.25
N ALA A 42 -8.17 12.57 5.96
CA ALA A 42 -8.74 11.99 4.75
C ALA A 42 -8.27 12.70 3.47
N GLU A 43 -7.00 13.09 3.42
CA GLU A 43 -6.38 13.59 2.19
C GLU A 43 -6.45 12.50 1.11
N GLY A 44 -6.92 12.87 -0.09
CA GLY A 44 -7.20 11.89 -1.16
C GLY A 44 -5.96 11.17 -1.70
N PHE A 45 -4.79 11.81 -1.67
CA PHE A 45 -3.54 11.24 -2.17
C PHE A 45 -2.36 11.63 -1.30
N ILE A 46 -1.54 10.64 -0.95
CA ILE A 46 -0.30 10.85 -0.21
C ILE A 46 0.84 10.18 -0.99
N VAL A 47 1.90 10.93 -1.26
CA VAL A 47 3.06 10.46 -2.05
C VAL A 47 4.29 10.39 -1.17
N ILE A 48 4.96 9.24 -1.17
CA ILE A 48 6.26 9.04 -0.50
C ILE A 48 7.35 9.02 -1.56
N THR A 49 8.30 9.94 -1.46
CA THR A 49 9.47 10.01 -2.35
C THR A 49 10.76 9.72 -1.58
N GLY A 50 11.76 9.23 -2.30
CA GLY A 50 13.08 8.91 -1.73
C GLY A 50 13.84 7.94 -2.64
N ASP A 51 15.15 7.89 -2.48
CA ASP A 51 16.04 7.07 -3.30
C ASP A 51 15.79 5.57 -3.10
N ILE A 52 16.39 4.74 -3.97
CA ILE A 52 16.33 3.28 -3.86
C ILE A 52 16.96 2.85 -2.52
N GLY A 53 16.30 1.93 -1.80
CA GLY A 53 16.79 1.43 -0.51
C GLY A 53 16.54 2.34 0.70
N THR A 54 15.84 3.46 0.54
CA THR A 54 15.53 4.38 1.66
C THR A 54 14.39 3.90 2.57
N GLY A 55 13.89 2.67 2.39
CA GLY A 55 12.86 2.09 3.27
C GLY A 55 11.42 2.53 2.98
N LYS A 56 11.11 3.07 1.79
CA LYS A 56 9.75 3.47 1.38
C LYS A 56 8.72 2.36 1.60
N THR A 57 8.96 1.18 1.01
CA THR A 57 8.10 -0.01 1.19
C THR A 57 8.00 -0.42 2.65
N THR A 58 9.09 -0.33 3.42
CA THR A 58 9.09 -0.65 4.85
C THR A 58 8.19 0.29 5.65
N ILE A 59 8.24 1.59 5.38
CA ILE A 59 7.37 2.59 6.03
C ILE A 59 5.91 2.34 5.63
N ALA A 60 5.65 2.11 4.34
CA ALA A 60 4.32 1.86 3.80
C ALA A 60 3.69 0.58 4.43
N ASN A 61 4.46 -0.50 4.55
CA ASN A 61 4.01 -1.72 5.23
C ASN A 61 3.85 -1.55 6.74
N SER A 62 4.71 -0.75 7.38
CA SER A 62 4.57 -0.44 8.81
C SER A 62 3.28 0.34 9.06
N LEU A 63 2.92 1.25 8.14
CA LEU A 63 1.66 1.98 8.22
C LEU A 63 0.47 1.03 8.15
N LEU A 64 0.50 0.03 7.25
CA LEU A 64 -0.54 -0.99 7.14
C LEU A 64 -0.65 -1.86 8.41
N ALA A 65 0.47 -2.18 9.05
CA ALA A 65 0.51 -2.98 10.27
C ALA A 65 -0.04 -2.24 11.51
N ASP A 66 0.09 -0.92 11.54
CA ASP A 66 -0.35 -0.05 12.64
C ASP A 66 -1.77 0.51 12.42
N MET A 67 -2.51 0.06 11.39
CA MET A 67 -3.84 0.61 11.08
C MET A 67 -4.91 0.14 12.08
N GLU A 68 -5.84 1.05 12.36
CA GLU A 68 -7.04 0.79 13.15
C GLU A 68 -8.07 -0.02 12.33
N ASP A 69 -9.04 -0.65 13.01
CA ASP A 69 -10.08 -1.50 12.40
C ASP A 69 -11.02 -0.74 11.43
N ASP A 70 -10.94 0.60 11.40
CA ASP A 70 -11.71 1.49 10.54
C ASP A 70 -11.16 1.58 9.11
N ILE A 71 -10.02 0.95 8.79
CA ILE A 71 -9.44 1.00 7.45
C ILE A 71 -9.39 -0.39 6.81
N VAL A 72 -9.90 -0.49 5.58
CA VAL A 72 -9.70 -1.65 4.71
C VAL A 72 -8.59 -1.30 3.73
N ALA A 73 -7.43 -1.93 3.88
CA ALA A 73 -6.27 -1.63 3.07
C ALA A 73 -5.97 -2.72 2.04
N ALA A 74 -5.61 -2.29 0.83
CA ALA A 74 -5.10 -3.12 -0.25
C ALA A 74 -3.73 -2.62 -0.69
N GLN A 75 -2.83 -3.55 -0.96
CA GLN A 75 -1.51 -3.25 -1.55
C GLN A 75 -1.41 -3.84 -2.95
N ILE A 76 -0.95 -2.99 -3.88
CA ILE A 76 -0.48 -3.39 -5.20
C ILE A 76 1.01 -3.09 -5.32
N VAL A 77 1.77 -4.07 -5.81
CA VAL A 77 3.18 -3.91 -6.17
C VAL A 77 3.22 -3.94 -7.69
N THR A 78 3.67 -2.85 -8.30
CA THR A 78 3.21 -2.54 -9.65
C THR A 78 4.19 -2.97 -10.75
N PRO A 79 3.83 -3.94 -11.62
CA PRO A 79 4.34 -4.01 -12.99
C PRO A 79 3.63 -2.96 -13.86
N LYS A 80 4.12 -2.66 -15.07
CA LYS A 80 3.44 -1.72 -15.99
C LYS A 80 2.03 -2.22 -16.34
N LEU A 81 1.01 -1.69 -15.68
CA LEU A 81 -0.40 -2.00 -15.93
C LEU A 81 -1.03 -0.96 -16.85
N SER A 82 -2.00 -1.39 -17.66
CA SER A 82 -2.95 -0.51 -18.33
C SER A 82 -4.07 -0.05 -17.38
N PRO A 83 -4.86 0.98 -17.73
CA PRO A 83 -5.96 1.47 -16.88
C PRO A 83 -7.01 0.39 -16.54
N ASP A 84 -7.37 -0.47 -17.50
CA ASP A 84 -8.35 -1.54 -17.28
C ASP A 84 -7.80 -2.64 -16.35
N GLU A 85 -6.52 -2.99 -16.50
CA GLU A 85 -5.85 -3.95 -15.63
C GLU A 85 -5.72 -3.43 -14.20
N LEU A 86 -5.43 -2.14 -14.03
CA LEU A 86 -5.40 -1.49 -12.72
C LEU A 86 -6.76 -1.59 -12.03
N VAL A 87 -7.84 -1.19 -12.69
CA VAL A 87 -9.20 -1.23 -12.12
C VAL A 87 -9.58 -2.65 -11.70
N LYS A 88 -9.33 -3.64 -12.56
CA LYS A 88 -9.59 -5.06 -12.25
C LYS A 88 -8.77 -5.54 -11.07
N MET A 89 -7.49 -5.20 -11.02
CA MET A 89 -6.60 -5.61 -9.94
C MET A 89 -6.99 -4.99 -8.61
N VAL A 90 -7.30 -3.70 -8.59
CA VAL A 90 -7.75 -2.98 -7.40
C VAL A 90 -9.07 -3.56 -6.91
N ALA A 91 -10.07 -3.71 -7.78
CA ALA A 91 -11.36 -4.29 -7.43
C ALA A 91 -11.21 -5.70 -6.83
N ALA A 92 -10.41 -6.56 -7.45
CA ALA A 92 -10.14 -7.90 -6.94
C ALA A 92 -9.44 -7.90 -5.57
N LYS A 93 -8.56 -6.94 -5.30
CA LYS A 93 -7.90 -6.77 -3.99
C LYS A 93 -8.86 -6.37 -2.87
N PHE A 94 -9.96 -5.70 -3.22
CA PHE A 94 -11.07 -5.39 -2.31
C PHE A 94 -12.17 -6.46 -2.34
N GLU A 95 -11.88 -7.65 -2.87
CA GLU A 95 -12.80 -8.80 -2.95
C GLU A 95 -14.05 -8.56 -3.79
N ILE A 96 -13.99 -7.60 -4.73
CA ILE A 96 -15.08 -7.33 -5.68
C ILE A 96 -14.92 -8.26 -6.87
N ASP A 97 -16.00 -8.93 -7.25
CA ASP A 97 -16.03 -9.80 -8.42
C ASP A 97 -15.84 -9.00 -9.71
N VAL A 98 -14.89 -9.44 -10.54
CA VAL A 98 -14.53 -8.83 -11.83
C VAL A 98 -14.79 -9.76 -13.02
N ALA A 99 -15.18 -11.01 -12.77
CA ALA A 99 -15.25 -12.03 -13.82
C ALA A 99 -16.38 -11.72 -14.82
N GLY A 100 -16.02 -11.58 -16.10
CA GLY A 100 -16.98 -11.32 -17.18
C GLY A 100 -17.62 -9.93 -17.14
N LYS A 101 -17.16 -9.02 -16.27
CA LYS A 101 -17.69 -7.67 -16.12
C LYS A 101 -16.95 -6.67 -17.02
N SER A 102 -17.68 -5.66 -17.50
CA SER A 102 -17.04 -4.52 -18.16
C SER A 102 -16.36 -3.63 -17.10
N LYS A 103 -15.42 -2.78 -17.55
CA LYS A 103 -14.79 -1.78 -16.68
C LYS A 103 -15.82 -0.90 -15.96
N ALA A 104 -16.89 -0.51 -16.67
CA ALA A 104 -17.94 0.32 -16.11
C ALA A 104 -18.73 -0.39 -15.00
N ASP A 105 -19.00 -1.69 -15.18
CA ASP A 105 -19.67 -2.50 -14.13
C ASP A 105 -18.79 -2.63 -12.89
N ILE A 106 -17.49 -2.87 -13.09
CA ILE A 106 -16.52 -2.97 -11.99
C ILE A 106 -16.44 -1.65 -11.21
N LEU A 107 -16.34 -0.51 -11.91
CA LEU A 107 -16.29 0.80 -11.26
C LEU A 107 -17.56 1.09 -10.46
N LYS A 108 -18.74 0.69 -10.97
CA LYS A 108 -20.01 0.84 -10.28
C LYS A 108 -20.09 -0.03 -9.01
N ASP A 109 -19.62 -1.28 -9.10
CA ASP A 109 -19.55 -2.16 -7.94
C ASP A 109 -18.55 -1.64 -6.90
N PHE A 110 -17.43 -1.09 -7.37
CA PHE A 110 -16.41 -0.44 -6.54
C PHE A 110 -16.96 0.79 -5.80
N GLU A 111 -17.68 1.66 -6.51
CA GLU A 111 -18.36 2.81 -5.91
C GLU A 111 -19.36 2.38 -4.84
N SER A 112 -20.18 1.37 -5.12
CA SER A 112 -21.15 0.81 -4.17
C SER A 112 -20.48 0.22 -2.92
N TYR A 113 -19.33 -0.42 -3.11
CA TYR A 113 -18.50 -0.93 -2.03
C TYR A 113 -17.94 0.21 -1.16
N LEU A 114 -17.40 1.27 -1.76
CA LEU A 114 -16.89 2.45 -1.03
C LEU A 114 -18.00 3.15 -0.22
N PHE A 115 -19.22 3.27 -0.77
CA PHE A 115 -20.37 3.77 -0.03
C PHE A 115 -20.72 2.89 1.18
N THR A 116 -20.63 1.57 1.01
CA THR A 116 -20.89 0.61 2.09
C THR A 116 -19.87 0.75 3.21
N LEU A 117 -18.58 0.90 2.88
CA LEU A 117 -17.53 1.16 3.87
C LEU A 117 -17.78 2.47 4.61
N SER A 118 -18.06 3.55 3.87
CA SER A 118 -18.35 4.87 4.45
C SER A 118 -19.54 4.83 5.42
N ALA A 119 -20.62 4.12 5.06
CA ALA A 119 -21.78 3.94 5.93
C ALA A 119 -21.47 3.15 7.22
N GLN A 120 -20.42 2.32 7.22
CA GLN A 120 -19.92 1.60 8.39
C GLN A 120 -18.90 2.41 9.20
N GLY A 121 -18.61 3.66 8.81
CA GLY A 121 -17.54 4.46 9.39
C GLY A 121 -16.14 3.97 9.02
N ARG A 122 -16.02 3.17 7.96
CA ARG A 122 -14.77 2.59 7.47
C ARG A 122 -14.30 3.27 6.19
N ARG A 123 -13.01 3.16 5.90
CA ARG A 123 -12.37 3.80 4.75
C ARG A 123 -11.54 2.79 3.96
N ALA A 124 -11.49 2.94 2.64
CA ALA A 124 -10.58 2.16 1.81
C ALA A 124 -9.21 2.88 1.73
N LEU A 125 -8.12 2.12 1.82
CA LEU A 125 -6.76 2.58 1.55
C LEU A 125 -6.15 1.74 0.43
N LEU A 126 -5.71 2.37 -0.65
CA LEU A 126 -4.92 1.72 -1.69
C LEU A 126 -3.46 2.16 -1.57
N LEU A 127 -2.57 1.19 -1.31
CA LEU A 127 -1.14 1.40 -1.31
C LEU A 127 -0.55 0.93 -2.64
N VAL A 128 0.03 1.86 -3.39
CA VAL A 128 0.67 1.60 -4.68
C VAL A 128 2.18 1.65 -4.50
N ASP A 129 2.82 0.48 -4.47
CA ASP A 129 4.28 0.39 -4.46
C ASP A 129 4.83 0.45 -5.89
N GLU A 130 6.04 1.00 -6.03
CA GLU A 130 6.70 1.21 -7.32
C GLU A 130 5.85 2.06 -8.30
N ALA A 131 5.08 3.02 -7.79
CA ALA A 131 4.15 3.86 -8.55
C ALA A 131 4.81 4.63 -9.71
N GLN A 132 6.12 4.88 -9.66
CA GLN A 132 6.87 5.49 -10.76
C GLN A 132 6.89 4.64 -12.04
N ASN A 133 6.56 3.35 -11.94
CA ASN A 133 6.47 2.45 -13.09
C ASN A 133 5.10 2.50 -13.79
N LEU A 134 4.11 3.21 -13.21
CA LEU A 134 2.79 3.35 -13.82
C LEU A 134 2.82 4.30 -15.03
N PRO A 135 2.20 3.92 -16.15
CA PRO A 135 1.92 4.87 -17.24
C PRO A 135 1.05 6.04 -16.75
N LEU A 136 1.25 7.23 -17.33
CA LEU A 136 0.51 8.43 -16.94
C LEU A 136 -1.02 8.23 -17.04
N GLU A 137 -1.49 7.62 -18.12
CA GLU A 137 -2.90 7.25 -18.33
C GLU A 137 -3.47 6.34 -17.22
N THR A 138 -2.62 5.53 -16.59
CA THR A 138 -3.03 4.64 -15.50
C THR A 138 -3.01 5.36 -14.15
N ILE A 139 -2.16 6.37 -13.98
CA ILE A 139 -2.19 7.27 -12.82
C ILE A 139 -3.47 8.12 -12.85
N GLU A 140 -3.90 8.59 -14.03
CA GLU A 140 -5.15 9.33 -14.17
C GLU A 140 -6.38 8.50 -13.75
N GLU A 141 -6.33 7.18 -13.90
CA GLU A 141 -7.40 6.27 -13.47
C GLU A 141 -7.52 6.15 -11.94
N LEU A 142 -6.49 6.55 -11.18
CA LEU A 142 -6.57 6.57 -9.71
C LEU A 142 -7.38 7.76 -9.18
N ARG A 143 -7.58 8.81 -9.99
CA ARG A 143 -8.22 10.07 -9.60
C ARG A 143 -9.74 9.94 -9.51
#